data_AF-A0A225DEI6-F1
#
_entry.id   AF-A0A225DEI6-F1
#
_cell.length_a   1.000
_cell.length_b   1.000
_cell.length_c   1.000
_cell.angle_alpha   90.00
_cell.angle_beta   90.00
_cell.angle_gamma   90.00
#
_symmetry.space_group_name_H-M   'P 1'
#
loop_
_entity.id
_entity.type
_entity.pdbx_description
1 polymer ?
#
loop_
_entity_poly.entity_id
_entity_poly.type
_entity_poly.pdbx_seq_one_letter_code
_entity_poly.pdbx_strand_id
1 'polypeptide(L)'
;MNSWLFPPRTTEVPFDEKWSFVDRKEKNCAPDEVRRGDCWDHTAIDPETRLIVSLVVGKRTSESVSAVVRDFHQRTGGRVLRLITSDELPAYPEAIRAAYGTTVTPPPTGRPGRPPGPRTVLPPEVTYATVHKVRENGRVVQVDTRVVFGTMLAVALALAVSTVSRVVNTCFVERHNGTDRNRCSRKVRKTYAFSKDWETHRAATMLSHYSYNFCWPVRTLRVRDADGRWQKRTPAMAAGLTDHVWSVSEWMTYPAVQRK
;
A
#
# COMPACT_ATOMS: atom_id res chain seq x y z
N MET A 1 -24.80 -8.56 2.57
CA MET A 1 -24.37 -7.46 1.68
C MET A 1 -23.58 -6.52 2.58
N ASN A 2 -22.25 -6.50 2.48
CA ASN A 2 -21.45 -5.60 3.31
C ASN A 2 -21.81 -4.17 2.92
N SER A 3 -22.57 -3.49 3.79
CA SER A 3 -23.18 -2.16 3.54
C SER A 3 -22.17 -1.02 3.52
N TRP A 4 -20.88 -1.30 3.61
CA TRP A 4 -19.84 -0.31 3.44
C TRP A 4 -19.74 0.04 1.96
N LEU A 5 -20.03 1.30 1.62
CA LEU A 5 -19.76 1.94 0.33
C LEU A 5 -18.25 1.93 0.07
N PHE A 6 -17.72 0.77 -0.27
CA PHE A 6 -16.34 0.54 -0.63
C PHE A 6 -16.27 0.70 -2.15
N PRO A 7 -15.77 1.85 -2.61
CA PRO A 7 -14.32 2.12 -2.54
C PRO A 7 -13.94 3.35 -1.68
N PRO A 8 -12.81 3.32 -0.93
CA PRO A 8 -12.31 4.49 -0.21
C PRO A 8 -12.03 5.62 -1.20
N ARG A 9 -12.25 6.88 -0.81
CA ARG A 9 -11.96 8.07 -1.66
C ARG A 9 -10.46 8.39 -1.75
N THR A 10 -9.61 7.39 -1.73
CA THR A 10 -8.16 7.53 -1.83
C THR A 10 -7.79 8.19 -3.16
N THR A 11 -7.00 9.26 -3.09
CA THR A 11 -6.55 10.06 -4.24
C THR A 11 -5.04 9.97 -4.46
N GLU A 12 -4.27 9.65 -3.43
CA GLU A 12 -2.83 9.39 -3.51
C GLU A 12 -2.49 8.14 -2.70
N VAL A 13 -1.40 7.45 -3.06
CA VAL A 13 -0.99 6.21 -2.40
C VAL A 13 0.53 6.04 -2.42
N PRO A 14 1.19 5.92 -1.25
CA PRO A 14 2.50 5.32 -1.15
C PRO A 14 2.41 3.80 -0.98
N PHE A 15 3.19 3.09 -1.78
CA PHE A 15 3.49 1.67 -1.62
C PHE A 15 4.87 1.48 -0.97
N ASP A 16 5.00 0.46 -0.11
CA ASP A 16 6.28 0.04 0.48
C ASP A 16 6.24 -1.44 0.88
N GLU A 17 7.41 -2.06 1.02
CA GLU A 17 7.57 -3.45 1.45
C GLU A 17 8.31 -3.54 2.78
N LYS A 18 7.57 -3.88 3.83
CA LYS A 18 8.16 -4.02 5.16
C LYS A 18 8.72 -5.42 5.37
N TRP A 19 10.05 -5.53 5.54
CA TRP A 19 10.72 -6.79 5.87
C TRP A 19 10.42 -7.33 7.28
N SER A 20 10.29 -8.65 7.35
CA SER A 20 10.29 -9.55 8.50
C SER A 20 10.77 -10.95 8.05
N PHE A 21 10.69 -11.98 8.91
CA PHE A 21 11.05 -13.35 8.51
C PHE A 21 10.22 -14.41 9.25
N VAL A 22 10.21 -15.63 8.70
CA VAL A 22 9.51 -16.81 9.23
C VAL A 22 10.49 -17.97 9.37
N ASP A 23 10.49 -18.57 10.56
CA ASP A 23 11.30 -19.69 11.04
C ASP A 23 12.81 -19.38 11.16
N ARG A 24 13.42 -18.90 10.09
CA ARG A 24 14.83 -18.52 10.00
C ARG A 24 15.02 -17.41 8.97
N LYS A 25 16.20 -16.82 8.90
CA LYS A 25 16.53 -15.82 7.87
C LYS A 25 16.77 -16.50 6.52
N GLU A 26 16.50 -15.80 5.41
CA GLU A 26 16.61 -16.35 4.06
C GLU A 26 17.94 -17.06 3.78
N LYS A 27 19.05 -16.51 4.28
CA LYS A 27 20.39 -17.08 4.08
C LYS A 27 20.57 -18.52 4.63
N ASN A 28 19.64 -18.98 5.47
CA ASN A 28 19.64 -20.32 6.06
C ASN A 28 18.52 -21.20 5.46
N CYS A 29 17.78 -20.72 4.46
CA CYS A 29 16.75 -21.47 3.76
C CYS A 29 17.30 -22.15 2.52
N ALA A 30 16.71 -23.29 2.16
CA ALA A 30 16.90 -23.84 0.83
C ALA A 30 16.06 -23.02 -0.20
N PRO A 31 16.49 -22.93 -1.47
CA PRO A 31 15.85 -22.07 -2.47
C PRO A 31 14.36 -22.34 -2.73
N ASP A 32 13.89 -23.55 -2.47
CA ASP A 32 12.52 -24.01 -2.66
C ASP A 32 11.58 -23.74 -1.46
N GLU A 33 12.13 -23.25 -0.33
CA GLU A 33 11.36 -23.00 0.90
C GLU A 33 10.55 -21.69 0.85
N VAL A 34 9.50 -21.65 0.02
CA VAL A 34 8.68 -20.45 -0.22
C VAL A 34 7.93 -19.91 1.02
N ARG A 35 7.76 -20.73 2.07
CA ARG A 35 7.05 -20.38 3.32
C ARG A 35 7.97 -20.07 4.51
N ARG A 36 9.29 -20.11 4.31
CA ARG A 36 10.29 -19.79 5.34
C ARG A 36 11.20 -18.68 4.85
N GLY A 37 12.05 -18.16 5.72
CA GLY A 37 13.00 -17.13 5.35
C GLY A 37 12.39 -15.75 5.42
N ASP A 38 12.89 -14.86 4.59
CA ASP A 38 12.46 -13.49 4.54
C ASP A 38 11.02 -13.37 4.02
N CYS A 39 10.29 -12.45 4.60
CA CYS A 39 8.89 -12.17 4.32
C CYS A 39 8.63 -10.66 4.34
N TRP A 40 7.83 -10.19 3.38
CA TRP A 40 7.52 -8.78 3.18
C TRP A 40 6.02 -8.54 3.24
N ASP A 41 5.66 -7.46 3.92
CA ASP A 41 4.32 -6.89 3.91
C ASP A 41 4.29 -5.79 2.86
N HIS A 42 3.79 -6.12 1.67
CA HIS A 42 3.56 -5.18 0.57
C HIS A 42 2.30 -4.39 0.90
N THR A 43 2.45 -3.12 1.23
CA THR A 43 1.39 -2.31 1.83
C THR A 43 1.06 -1.11 0.94
N ALA A 44 -0.23 -0.86 0.74
CA ALA A 44 -0.75 0.36 0.13
C ALA A 44 -1.58 1.12 1.17
N ILE A 45 -1.19 2.34 1.48
CA ILE A 45 -1.88 3.17 2.48
C ILE A 45 -2.42 4.44 1.85
N ASP A 46 -3.61 4.86 2.27
CA ASP A 46 -4.17 6.17 1.94
C ASP A 46 -3.56 7.24 2.87
N PRO A 47 -2.79 8.21 2.35
CA PRO A 47 -2.20 9.28 3.14
C PRO A 47 -3.20 10.22 3.80
N GLU A 48 -4.42 10.38 3.34
CA GLU A 48 -5.35 11.32 3.98
C GLU A 48 -6.00 10.67 5.20
N THR A 49 -6.49 9.44 5.00
CA THR A 49 -7.25 8.69 6.00
C THR A 49 -6.39 7.77 6.85
N ARG A 50 -5.15 7.50 6.43
CA ARG A 50 -4.19 6.54 7.02
C ARG A 50 -4.69 5.11 6.90
N LEU A 51 -5.71 4.89 6.07
CA LEU A 51 -6.32 3.59 5.87
C LEU A 51 -5.35 2.71 5.11
N ILE A 52 -5.06 1.53 5.65
CA ILE A 52 -4.39 0.49 4.89
C ILE A 52 -5.44 -0.05 3.91
N VAL A 53 -5.26 0.26 2.63
CA VAL A 53 -6.20 -0.11 1.58
C VAL A 53 -5.92 -1.54 1.12
N SER A 54 -4.65 -1.88 0.92
CA SER A 54 -4.22 -3.20 0.46
C SER A 54 -3.00 -3.70 1.23
N LEU A 55 -2.95 -5.02 1.43
CA LEU A 55 -1.84 -5.73 2.06
C LEU A 55 -1.66 -7.09 1.38
N VAL A 56 -0.45 -7.36 0.90
CA VAL A 56 -0.02 -8.70 0.48
C VAL A 56 1.17 -9.12 1.33
N VAL A 57 1.07 -10.29 1.97
CA VAL A 57 2.14 -10.86 2.80
C VAL A 57 2.78 -11.99 2.01
N GLY A 58 4.08 -11.89 1.73
CA GLY A 58 4.74 -12.83 0.82
C GLY A 58 6.23 -12.57 0.63
N LYS A 59 6.81 -13.25 -0.36
CA LYS A 59 8.19 -12.97 -0.81
C LYS A 59 8.25 -11.61 -1.52
N ARG A 60 9.44 -11.01 -1.64
CA ARG A 60 9.62 -9.75 -2.39
C ARG A 60 9.83 -10.02 -3.87
N THR A 61 8.76 -10.40 -4.55
CA THR A 61 8.77 -10.77 -5.97
C THR A 61 7.85 -9.87 -6.79
N SER A 62 8.04 -9.87 -8.11
CA SER A 62 7.18 -9.14 -9.03
C SER A 62 5.72 -9.58 -8.95
N GLU A 63 5.45 -10.85 -8.66
CA GLU A 63 4.10 -11.38 -8.46
C GLU A 63 3.43 -10.77 -7.22
N SER A 64 4.19 -10.59 -6.14
CA SER A 64 3.66 -10.00 -4.90
C SER A 64 3.38 -8.51 -5.07
N VAL A 65 4.25 -7.79 -5.80
CA VAL A 65 4.02 -6.39 -6.18
C VAL A 65 2.81 -6.26 -7.10
N SER A 66 2.70 -7.13 -8.10
CA SER A 66 1.52 -7.18 -8.99
C SER A 66 0.24 -7.47 -8.22
N ALA A 67 0.30 -8.35 -7.22
CA ALA A 67 -0.85 -8.69 -6.39
C ALA A 67 -1.31 -7.49 -5.55
N VAL A 68 -0.41 -6.77 -4.88
CA VAL A 68 -0.81 -5.60 -4.06
C VAL A 68 -1.34 -4.47 -4.92
N VAL A 69 -0.72 -4.18 -6.09
CA VAL A 69 -1.19 -3.13 -6.98
C VAL A 69 -2.55 -3.49 -7.59
N ARG A 70 -2.76 -4.76 -7.96
CA ARG A 70 -4.04 -5.24 -8.50
C ARG A 70 -5.15 -5.22 -7.45
N ASP A 71 -4.89 -5.72 -6.25
CA ASP A 71 -5.87 -5.68 -5.15
C ASP A 71 -6.20 -4.22 -4.79
N PHE A 72 -5.20 -3.34 -4.71
CA PHE A 72 -5.41 -1.91 -4.53
C PHE A 72 -6.29 -1.30 -5.63
N HIS A 73 -5.98 -1.56 -6.90
CA HIS A 73 -6.74 -1.08 -8.05
C HIS A 73 -8.20 -1.55 -8.01
N GLN A 74 -8.45 -2.82 -7.68
CA GLN A 74 -9.81 -3.34 -7.50
C GLN A 74 -10.54 -2.61 -6.37
N ARG A 75 -9.85 -2.37 -5.25
CA ARG A 75 -10.41 -1.73 -4.07
C ARG A 75 -10.75 -0.27 -4.27
N THR A 76 -10.04 0.44 -5.14
CA THR A 76 -10.36 1.82 -5.52
C THR A 76 -11.35 1.89 -6.68
N GLY A 77 -11.89 0.77 -7.16
CA GLY A 77 -12.81 0.72 -8.29
C GLY A 77 -12.15 1.11 -9.62
N GLY A 78 -10.84 0.92 -9.74
CA GLY A 78 -10.05 1.23 -10.92
C GLY A 78 -9.86 2.72 -11.21
N ARG A 79 -10.23 3.60 -10.28
CA ARG A 79 -10.02 5.04 -10.44
C ARG A 79 -8.54 5.36 -10.53
N VAL A 80 -8.17 6.16 -11.51
CA VAL A 80 -6.82 6.71 -11.62
C VAL A 80 -6.58 7.62 -10.41
N LEU A 81 -5.49 7.34 -9.71
CA LEU A 81 -5.04 8.17 -8.60
C LEU A 81 -4.29 9.39 -9.12
N ARG A 82 -4.37 10.46 -8.34
CA ARG A 82 -3.64 11.71 -8.57
C ARG A 82 -2.12 11.50 -8.45
N LEU A 83 -1.67 10.68 -7.50
CA LEU A 83 -0.25 10.38 -7.33
C LEU A 83 -0.05 9.00 -6.70
N ILE A 84 0.69 8.15 -7.40
CA ILE A 84 1.26 6.91 -6.85
C ILE A 84 2.72 7.19 -6.48
N THR A 85 3.13 6.76 -5.30
CA THR A 85 4.53 6.80 -4.87
C THR A 85 4.99 5.43 -4.40
N SER A 86 6.27 5.15 -4.55
CA SER A 86 6.91 4.00 -3.92
C SER A 86 8.40 4.27 -3.75
N ASP A 87 9.07 3.37 -3.03
CA ASP A 87 10.52 3.22 -3.13
C ASP A 87 10.87 2.59 -4.50
N GLU A 88 12.16 2.55 -4.85
CA GLU A 88 12.64 2.17 -6.19
C GLU A 88 12.68 0.66 -6.47
N LEU A 89 11.66 -0.10 -6.04
CA LEU A 89 11.55 -1.51 -6.41
C LEU A 89 11.20 -1.63 -7.91
N PRO A 90 12.02 -2.30 -8.75
CA PRO A 90 11.83 -2.28 -10.22
C PRO A 90 10.54 -2.91 -10.74
N ALA A 91 9.79 -3.65 -9.92
CA ALA A 91 8.55 -4.31 -10.31
C ALA A 91 7.32 -3.38 -10.37
N TYR A 92 7.33 -2.24 -9.66
CA TYR A 92 6.18 -1.33 -9.62
C TYR A 92 5.77 -0.75 -10.98
N PRO A 93 6.69 -0.27 -11.84
CA PRO A 93 6.32 0.25 -13.15
C PRO A 93 5.49 -0.75 -13.98
N GLU A 94 5.90 -2.02 -14.00
CA GLU A 94 5.19 -3.07 -14.72
C GLU A 94 3.85 -3.39 -14.07
N ALA A 95 3.81 -3.53 -12.74
CA ALA A 95 2.58 -3.79 -11.99
C ALA A 95 1.53 -2.68 -12.17
N ILE A 96 1.95 -1.41 -12.12
CA ILE A 96 1.07 -0.24 -12.34
C ILE A 96 0.59 -0.21 -13.79
N ARG A 97 1.48 -0.47 -14.76
CA ARG A 97 1.10 -0.57 -16.18
C ARG A 97 0.08 -1.68 -16.42
N ALA A 98 0.24 -2.83 -15.79
CA ALA A 98 -0.69 -3.95 -15.92
C ALA A 98 -2.05 -3.66 -15.26
N ALA A 99 -2.08 -2.91 -14.15
CA ALA A 99 -3.32 -2.62 -13.43
C ALA A 99 -4.13 -1.48 -14.07
N TYR A 100 -3.47 -0.39 -14.46
CA TYR A 100 -4.14 0.82 -14.98
C TYR A 100 -4.11 0.94 -16.51
N GLY A 101 -3.30 0.13 -17.19
CA GLY A 101 -3.15 0.20 -18.64
C GLY A 101 -4.27 -0.51 -19.38
N THR A 102 -4.63 0.02 -20.55
CA THR A 102 -5.56 -0.63 -21.48
C THR A 102 -4.77 -1.22 -22.65
N THR A 103 -5.09 -2.45 -23.02
CA THR A 103 -4.53 -3.07 -24.24
C THR A 103 -5.20 -2.46 -25.46
N VAL A 104 -4.41 -1.79 -26.29
CA VAL A 104 -4.86 -1.22 -27.57
C VAL A 104 -4.21 -2.01 -28.69
N THR A 105 -5.03 -2.52 -29.60
CA THR A 105 -4.56 -3.10 -30.86
C THR A 105 -4.55 -1.99 -31.91
N PRO A 106 -3.37 -1.50 -32.34
CA PRO A 106 -3.29 -0.48 -33.38
C PRO A 106 -3.88 -0.97 -34.70
N PRO A 107 -4.48 -0.09 -35.50
CA PRO A 107 -4.99 -0.46 -36.82
C PRO A 107 -3.83 -0.91 -37.74
N PRO A 108 -4.09 -1.80 -38.71
CA PRO A 108 -3.11 -2.16 -39.72
C PRO A 108 -2.60 -0.91 -40.44
N THR A 109 -1.29 -0.84 -40.68
CA THR A 109 -0.66 0.33 -41.31
C THR A 109 -0.91 0.43 -42.82
N GLY A 110 -1.51 -0.59 -43.44
CA GLY A 110 -1.72 -0.68 -44.88
C GLY A 110 -0.43 -0.89 -45.71
N ARG A 111 0.74 -0.97 -45.05
CA ARG A 111 2.03 -1.22 -45.69
C ARG A 111 2.37 -2.72 -45.62
N PRO A 112 3.14 -3.27 -46.59
CA PRO A 112 3.63 -4.64 -46.51
C PRO A 112 4.42 -4.87 -45.21
N GLY A 113 4.10 -5.94 -44.47
CA GLY A 113 4.78 -6.31 -43.22
C GLY A 113 3.84 -6.88 -42.16
N ARG A 114 4.40 -7.34 -41.04
CA ARG A 114 3.64 -7.84 -39.89
C ARG A 114 2.83 -6.68 -39.26
N PRO A 115 1.50 -6.80 -39.10
CA PRO A 115 0.72 -5.79 -38.41
C PRO A 115 1.25 -5.54 -37.00
N PRO A 116 1.20 -4.28 -36.51
CA PRO A 116 1.66 -3.96 -35.18
C PRO A 116 0.86 -4.75 -34.13
N GLY A 117 1.57 -5.40 -33.21
CA GLY A 117 0.94 -6.18 -32.15
C GLY A 117 0.21 -5.30 -31.11
N PRO A 118 -0.65 -5.90 -30.28
CA PRO A 118 -1.28 -5.19 -29.18
C PRO A 118 -0.23 -4.60 -28.23
N ARG A 119 -0.49 -3.39 -27.73
CA ARG A 119 0.37 -2.73 -26.73
C ARG A 119 -0.45 -2.17 -25.59
N THR A 120 0.12 -2.17 -24.39
CA THR A 120 -0.52 -1.60 -23.20
C THR A 120 -0.24 -0.11 -23.12
N VAL A 121 -1.29 0.70 -23.20
CA VAL A 121 -1.24 2.16 -23.09
C VAL A 121 -1.77 2.56 -21.72
N LEU A 122 -0.99 3.36 -20.98
CA LEU A 122 -1.42 3.95 -19.72
C LEU A 122 -2.27 5.20 -20.00
N PRO A 123 -3.37 5.42 -19.25
CA PRO A 123 -4.06 6.70 -19.27
C PRO A 123 -3.08 7.84 -18.92
N PRO A 124 -3.13 8.98 -19.63
CA PRO A 124 -2.19 10.09 -19.42
C PRO A 124 -2.29 10.70 -18.01
N GLU A 125 -3.40 10.48 -17.31
CA GLU A 125 -3.64 10.94 -15.95
C GLU A 125 -2.85 10.13 -14.90
N VAL A 126 -2.39 8.91 -15.24
CA VAL A 126 -1.63 8.07 -14.29
C VAL A 126 -0.27 8.72 -14.01
N THR A 127 -0.12 9.18 -12.78
CA THR A 127 1.11 9.81 -12.31
C THR A 127 1.78 8.92 -11.26
N TYR A 128 3.01 8.49 -11.54
CA TYR A 128 3.79 7.63 -10.66
C TYR A 128 5.23 8.17 -10.53
N ALA A 129 5.65 8.39 -9.30
CA ALA A 129 6.99 8.87 -8.97
C ALA A 129 7.64 8.02 -7.87
N THR A 130 8.95 7.83 -7.96
CA THR A 130 9.74 7.13 -6.95
C THR A 130 10.55 8.11 -6.11
N VAL A 131 10.77 7.70 -4.86
CA VAL A 131 11.67 8.39 -3.92
C VAL A 131 13.06 7.75 -4.03
N HIS A 132 14.02 8.46 -4.62
CA HIS A 132 15.41 8.03 -4.73
C HIS A 132 16.20 8.54 -3.52
N LYS A 133 16.75 7.64 -2.70
CA LYS A 133 17.50 8.00 -1.49
C LYS A 133 18.99 7.84 -1.76
N VAL A 134 19.72 8.95 -1.91
CA VAL A 134 21.18 8.94 -2.01
C VAL A 134 21.75 8.70 -0.62
N ARG A 135 22.66 7.73 -0.51
CA ARG A 135 23.26 7.33 0.77
C ARG A 135 24.77 7.41 0.74
N GLU A 136 25.32 7.97 1.81
CA GLU A 136 26.74 7.97 2.10
C GLU A 136 26.96 7.42 3.51
N ASN A 137 27.90 6.48 3.66
CA ASN A 137 28.21 5.84 4.95
C ASN A 137 26.98 5.30 5.70
N GLY A 138 26.00 4.77 4.95
CA GLY A 138 24.76 4.21 5.51
C GLY A 138 23.72 5.23 6.00
N ARG A 139 23.97 6.54 5.81
CA ARG A 139 23.02 7.62 6.11
C ARG A 139 22.45 8.17 4.81
N VAL A 140 21.17 8.58 4.84
CA VAL A 140 20.54 9.26 3.70
C VAL A 140 21.03 10.72 3.72
N VAL A 141 21.69 11.14 2.66
CA VAL A 141 22.22 12.51 2.51
C VAL A 141 21.33 13.38 1.62
N GLN A 142 20.61 12.76 0.68
CA GLN A 142 19.73 13.44 -0.25
C GLN A 142 18.56 12.53 -0.64
N VAL A 143 17.42 13.16 -0.90
CA VAL A 143 16.19 12.50 -1.34
C VAL A 143 15.73 13.17 -2.62
N ASP A 144 15.84 12.46 -3.73
CA ASP A 144 15.44 12.92 -5.05
C ASP A 144 14.10 12.30 -5.46
N THR A 145 13.39 13.01 -6.33
CA THR A 145 12.15 12.53 -6.94
C THR A 145 12.42 12.13 -8.37
N ARG A 146 12.02 10.91 -8.74
CA ARG A 146 12.08 10.44 -10.13
C ARG A 146 10.68 10.14 -10.64
N VAL A 147 10.27 10.82 -11.70
CA VAL A 147 8.99 10.57 -12.37
C VAL A 147 9.15 9.38 -13.32
N VAL A 148 8.30 8.36 -13.16
CA VAL A 148 8.31 7.15 -13.99
C VAL A 148 7.15 7.17 -14.98
N PHE A 149 5.95 7.55 -14.53
CA PHE A 149 4.78 7.81 -15.38
C PHE A 149 4.21 9.19 -15.13
N GLY A 150 3.67 9.80 -16.19
CA GLY A 150 3.19 11.18 -16.17
C GLY A 150 4.32 12.19 -16.42
N THR A 151 4.08 13.43 -16.01
CA THR A 151 5.02 14.54 -16.18
C THR A 151 5.37 15.18 -14.84
N MET A 152 6.48 15.93 -14.79
CA MET A 152 6.81 16.70 -13.60
C MET A 152 5.73 17.74 -13.26
N LEU A 153 5.06 18.30 -14.27
CA LEU A 153 3.93 19.21 -14.07
C LEU A 153 2.75 18.50 -13.41
N ALA A 154 2.43 17.27 -13.82
CA ALA A 154 1.37 16.47 -13.20
C ALA A 154 1.69 16.17 -11.72
N VAL A 155 2.95 15.83 -11.40
CA VAL A 155 3.40 15.66 -10.01
C VAL A 155 3.29 16.96 -9.21
N ALA A 156 3.72 18.09 -9.77
CA ALA A 156 3.62 19.39 -9.11
C ALA A 156 2.16 19.77 -8.82
N LEU A 157 1.26 19.60 -9.79
CA LEU A 157 -0.18 19.81 -9.60
C LEU A 157 -0.75 18.86 -8.55
N ALA A 158 -0.36 17.58 -8.59
CA ALA A 158 -0.78 16.59 -7.61
C ALA A 158 -0.42 16.99 -6.17
N LEU A 159 0.79 17.48 -5.96
CA LEU A 159 1.26 17.96 -4.66
C LEU A 159 0.60 19.29 -4.26
N ALA A 160 0.35 20.20 -5.21
CA ALA A 160 -0.28 21.50 -4.92
C ALA A 160 -1.69 21.36 -4.34
N VAL A 161 -2.46 20.38 -4.81
CA VAL A 161 -3.82 20.10 -4.29
C VAL A 161 -3.83 19.06 -3.17
N SER A 162 -2.68 18.51 -2.78
CA SER A 162 -2.63 17.52 -1.69
C SER A 162 -2.77 18.18 -0.33
N THR A 163 -3.64 17.61 0.50
CA THR A 163 -3.85 18.09 1.88
C THR A 163 -2.79 17.58 2.85
N VAL A 164 -2.04 16.55 2.45
CA VAL A 164 -1.10 15.82 3.33
C VAL A 164 0.32 15.72 2.80
N SER A 165 0.54 15.91 1.49
CA SER A 165 1.85 15.76 0.86
C SER A 165 2.29 17.07 0.20
N ARG A 166 3.46 17.60 0.61
CA ARG A 166 4.09 18.78 -0.05
C ARG A 166 5.22 18.40 -1.01
N VAL A 167 5.75 17.18 -0.87
CA VAL A 167 6.81 16.60 -1.67
C VAL A 167 6.49 15.12 -1.93
N VAL A 168 7.05 14.52 -2.97
CA VAL A 168 6.96 13.07 -3.19
C VAL A 168 7.66 12.35 -2.03
N ASN A 169 6.93 11.51 -1.31
CA ASN A 169 7.45 10.82 -0.13
C ASN A 169 6.70 9.49 0.11
N THR A 170 7.29 8.65 0.95
CA THR A 170 6.71 7.40 1.47
C THR A 170 6.52 7.46 2.98
N CYS A 171 6.51 8.66 3.59
CA CYS A 171 6.60 8.80 5.05
C CYS A 171 5.40 8.19 5.79
N PHE A 172 4.23 8.15 5.17
CA PHE A 172 3.01 7.61 5.77
C PHE A 172 3.06 6.09 5.90
N VAL A 173 3.50 5.39 4.85
CA VAL A 173 3.69 3.94 4.92
C VAL A 173 4.87 3.58 5.81
N GLU A 174 5.95 4.36 5.80
CA GLU A 174 7.06 4.19 6.74
C GLU A 174 6.62 4.38 8.20
N ARG A 175 5.78 5.38 8.49
CA ARG A 175 5.23 5.63 9.84
C ARG A 175 4.31 4.49 10.29
N HIS A 176 3.52 3.95 9.37
CA HIS A 176 2.72 2.74 9.62
C HIS A 176 3.64 1.55 9.91
N ASN A 177 4.70 1.34 9.12
CA ASN A 177 5.67 0.28 9.33
C ASN A 177 6.33 0.34 10.72
N GLY A 178 6.61 1.54 11.23
CA GLY A 178 7.05 1.72 12.63
C GLY A 178 5.97 1.34 13.65
N THR A 179 4.70 1.71 13.39
CA THR A 179 3.56 1.38 14.24
C THR A 179 3.31 -0.13 14.31
N ASP A 180 3.33 -0.81 13.16
CA ASP A 180 3.11 -2.24 13.09
C ASP A 180 4.22 -3.02 13.81
N ARG A 181 5.49 -2.60 13.68
CA ARG A 181 6.59 -3.20 14.44
C ARG A 181 6.44 -3.04 15.94
N ASN A 182 5.91 -1.91 16.40
CA ASN A 182 5.65 -1.69 17.81
C ASN A 182 4.50 -2.57 18.33
N ARG A 183 3.48 -2.81 17.51
CA ARG A 183 2.30 -3.60 17.87
C ARG A 183 2.51 -5.11 17.73
N CYS A 184 3.37 -5.52 16.81
CA CYS A 184 3.61 -6.91 16.49
C CYS A 184 5.10 -7.24 16.70
N SER A 185 5.43 -7.80 17.86
CA SER A 185 6.80 -8.19 18.23
C SER A 185 7.45 -9.16 17.24
N ARG A 186 6.64 -9.90 16.47
CA ARG A 186 7.04 -10.79 15.37
C ARG A 186 7.69 -10.06 14.19
N LYS A 187 7.43 -8.75 14.04
CA LYS A 187 7.90 -7.90 12.92
C LYS A 187 9.09 -7.02 13.29
N VAL A 188 9.52 -7.04 14.55
CA VAL A 188 10.72 -6.32 15.01
C VAL A 188 11.96 -6.97 14.38
N ARG A 189 12.91 -6.14 13.88
CA ARG A 189 14.04 -6.62 13.08
C ARG A 189 14.97 -7.62 13.80
N LYS A 190 15.17 -7.42 15.11
CA LYS A 190 15.96 -8.29 15.99
C LYS A 190 15.06 -8.75 17.13
N THR A 191 14.38 -9.88 16.94
CA THR A 191 13.38 -10.37 17.88
C THR A 191 13.56 -11.86 18.11
N TYR A 192 13.35 -12.31 19.35
CA TYR A 192 13.17 -13.72 19.68
C TYR A 192 11.73 -14.18 19.46
N ALA A 193 10.80 -13.25 19.23
CA ALA A 193 9.38 -13.53 19.00
C ALA A 193 9.04 -13.71 17.51
N PHE A 194 9.99 -14.14 16.67
CA PHE A 194 9.71 -14.37 15.25
C PHE A 194 8.70 -15.52 15.06
N SER A 195 8.00 -15.53 13.93
CA SER A 195 7.05 -16.61 13.64
C SER A 195 7.79 -17.86 13.22
N LYS A 196 7.43 -19.03 13.75
CA LYS A 196 7.96 -20.34 13.29
C LYS A 196 7.15 -20.95 12.15
N ASP A 197 5.94 -20.45 11.95
CA ASP A 197 4.97 -20.94 10.98
C ASP A 197 4.45 -19.78 10.12
N TRP A 198 4.25 -20.07 8.83
CA TRP A 198 3.82 -19.10 7.82
C TRP A 198 2.38 -18.64 8.05
N GLU A 199 1.46 -19.57 8.28
CA GLU A 199 0.04 -19.24 8.44
C GLU A 199 -0.17 -18.37 9.68
N THR A 200 0.54 -18.69 10.76
CA THR A 200 0.55 -17.89 11.99
C THR A 200 1.12 -16.48 11.74
N HIS A 201 2.20 -16.37 10.95
CA HIS A 201 2.79 -15.09 10.58
C HIS A 201 1.81 -14.23 9.78
N ARG A 202 1.19 -14.82 8.76
CA ARG A 202 0.19 -14.17 7.92
C ARG A 202 -1.02 -13.74 8.75
N ALA A 203 -1.57 -14.62 9.58
CA ALA A 203 -2.71 -14.34 10.44
C ALA A 203 -2.42 -13.19 11.42
N ALA A 204 -1.27 -13.21 12.11
CA ALA A 204 -0.87 -12.14 13.00
C ALA A 204 -0.68 -10.79 12.27
N THR A 205 -0.15 -10.82 11.04
CA THR A 205 0.00 -9.62 10.22
C THR A 205 -1.36 -9.03 9.84
N MET A 206 -2.27 -9.88 9.35
CA MET A 206 -3.63 -9.47 9.01
C MET A 206 -4.34 -8.88 10.24
N LEU A 207 -4.30 -9.56 11.37
CA LEU A 207 -4.86 -9.08 12.63
C LEU A 207 -4.31 -7.70 13.02
N SER A 208 -2.99 -7.50 12.92
CA SER A 208 -2.36 -6.21 13.23
C SER A 208 -2.84 -5.08 12.30
N HIS A 209 -2.91 -5.33 10.98
CA HIS A 209 -3.30 -4.32 9.99
C HIS A 209 -4.79 -4.00 10.05
N TYR A 210 -5.66 -5.00 10.19
CA TYR A 210 -7.10 -4.76 10.28
C TYR A 210 -7.48 -4.13 11.63
N SER A 211 -6.89 -4.57 12.75
CA SER A 211 -7.11 -3.91 14.05
C SER A 211 -6.58 -2.48 14.07
N TYR A 212 -5.53 -2.17 13.28
CA TYR A 212 -5.08 -0.80 13.09
C TYR A 212 -6.15 0.05 12.39
N ASN A 213 -6.77 -0.46 11.32
CA ASN A 213 -7.80 0.28 10.58
C ASN A 213 -9.03 0.58 11.45
N PHE A 214 -9.52 -0.38 12.24
CA PHE A 214 -10.83 -0.27 12.92
C PHE A 214 -10.75 0.04 14.42
N CYS A 215 -9.72 -0.44 15.11
CA CYS A 215 -9.65 -0.42 16.57
C CYS A 215 -8.65 0.58 17.13
N TRP A 216 -7.80 1.19 16.28
CA TRP A 216 -6.72 2.06 16.74
C TRP A 216 -6.93 3.54 16.37
N PRO A 217 -7.15 4.41 17.36
CA PRO A 217 -7.19 5.84 17.12
C PRO A 217 -5.81 6.40 16.72
N VAL A 218 -5.76 7.09 15.59
CA VAL A 218 -4.53 7.76 15.13
C VAL A 218 -4.57 9.22 15.55
N ARG A 219 -3.54 9.67 16.27
CA ARG A 219 -3.45 11.02 16.85
C ARG A 219 -3.65 12.14 15.81
N THR A 220 -3.17 11.96 14.59
CA THR A 220 -3.25 12.94 13.50
C THR A 220 -4.60 12.97 12.79
N LEU A 221 -5.48 12.01 13.05
CA LEU A 221 -6.84 11.97 12.50
C LEU A 221 -7.89 12.61 13.43
N ARG A 222 -7.49 13.07 14.62
CA ARG A 222 -8.41 13.68 15.57
C ARG A 222 -9.03 14.94 14.97
N VAL A 223 -10.32 15.12 15.22
CA VAL A 223 -11.09 16.31 14.82
C VAL A 223 -11.65 16.97 16.06
N ARG A 224 -12.00 18.25 15.98
CA ARG A 224 -12.74 18.93 17.05
C ARG A 224 -14.24 18.74 16.83
N ASP A 225 -14.97 18.44 17.89
CA ASP A 225 -16.43 18.50 17.87
C ASP A 225 -16.94 19.95 17.99
N ALA A 226 -18.27 20.12 18.01
CA ALA A 226 -18.92 21.42 18.14
C ALA A 226 -18.49 22.17 19.42
N ASP A 227 -18.19 21.44 20.49
CA ASP A 227 -17.72 21.98 21.77
C ASP A 227 -16.21 22.21 21.80
N GLY A 228 -15.51 22.01 20.69
CA GLY A 228 -14.07 22.17 20.55
C GLY A 228 -13.23 21.04 21.16
N ARG A 229 -13.83 19.95 21.65
CA ARG A 229 -13.14 18.81 22.24
C ARG A 229 -12.58 17.89 21.16
N TRP A 230 -11.42 17.32 21.43
CA TRP A 230 -10.76 16.40 20.49
C TRP A 230 -11.44 15.03 20.47
N GLN A 231 -12.04 14.68 19.34
CA GLN A 231 -12.60 13.37 19.07
C GLN A 231 -11.55 12.45 18.45
N LYS A 232 -11.41 11.25 19.02
CA LYS A 232 -10.53 10.19 18.53
C LYS A 232 -11.12 9.59 17.25
N ARG A 233 -10.28 9.36 16.24
CA ARG A 233 -10.69 8.70 14.99
C ARG A 233 -9.70 7.61 14.60
N THR A 234 -10.23 6.49 14.14
CA THR A 234 -9.46 5.43 13.47
C THR A 234 -9.33 5.72 11.97
N PRO A 235 -8.43 5.02 11.26
CA PRO A 235 -8.38 5.12 9.80
C PRO A 235 -9.70 4.77 9.11
N ALA A 236 -10.42 3.75 9.61
CA ALA A 236 -11.74 3.38 9.10
C ALA A 236 -12.76 4.50 9.31
N MET A 237 -12.76 5.18 10.47
CA MET A 237 -13.60 6.36 10.69
C MET A 237 -13.22 7.54 9.79
N ALA A 238 -11.92 7.74 9.51
CA ALA A 238 -11.46 8.76 8.58
C ALA A 238 -11.93 8.51 7.15
N ALA A 239 -11.96 7.23 6.74
CA ALA A 239 -12.43 6.80 5.44
C ALA A 239 -13.97 6.66 5.33
N GLY A 240 -14.72 6.83 6.42
CA GLY A 240 -16.18 6.66 6.43
C GLY A 240 -16.66 5.20 6.41
N LEU A 241 -15.79 4.26 6.78
CA LEU A 241 -16.09 2.83 6.86
C LEU A 241 -16.67 2.42 8.22
N THR A 242 -16.78 3.35 9.16
CA THR A 242 -17.45 3.18 10.46
C THR A 242 -17.56 4.55 11.14
N ASP A 243 -18.43 4.66 12.12
CA ASP A 243 -18.72 5.86 12.91
C ASP A 243 -18.12 5.83 14.32
N HIS A 244 -17.50 4.71 14.74
CA HIS A 244 -16.92 4.56 16.07
C HIS A 244 -15.60 3.79 16.09
N VAL A 245 -14.92 3.83 17.23
CA VAL A 245 -13.71 3.04 17.48
C VAL A 245 -14.13 1.64 17.92
N TRP A 246 -13.77 0.62 17.15
CA TRP A 246 -14.15 -0.75 17.44
C TRP A 246 -13.34 -1.28 18.61
N SER A 247 -14.00 -2.02 19.51
CA SER A 247 -13.26 -2.86 20.45
C SER A 247 -12.66 -4.07 19.71
N VAL A 248 -11.61 -4.68 20.26
CA VAL A 248 -11.05 -5.91 19.68
C VAL A 248 -12.08 -7.04 19.70
N SER A 249 -12.88 -7.14 20.77
CA SER A 249 -13.96 -8.14 20.88
C SER A 249 -14.98 -7.97 19.75
N GLU A 250 -15.50 -6.75 19.60
CA GLU A 250 -16.47 -6.42 18.56
C GLU A 250 -15.93 -6.77 17.18
N TRP A 251 -14.70 -6.33 16.86
CA TRP A 251 -14.07 -6.61 15.57
C TRP A 251 -13.91 -8.11 15.30
N MET A 252 -13.55 -8.91 16.32
CA MET A 252 -13.41 -10.37 16.17
C MET A 252 -14.75 -11.09 16.02
N THR A 253 -15.81 -10.58 16.66
CA THR A 253 -17.15 -11.19 16.64
C THR A 253 -18.03 -10.71 15.49
N TYR A 254 -17.62 -9.66 14.78
CA TYR A 254 -18.45 -9.08 13.74
C TYR A 254 -18.57 -10.01 12.54
N PRO A 255 -19.80 -10.29 12.06
CA PRO A 255 -20.01 -11.21 10.96
C PRO A 255 -19.30 -10.75 9.68
N ALA A 256 -18.34 -11.54 9.22
CA ALA A 256 -17.65 -11.29 7.94
C ALA A 256 -18.59 -11.41 6.73
N VAL A 257 -19.67 -12.19 6.88
CA VAL A 257 -20.73 -12.36 5.89
C VAL A 257 -22.06 -12.07 6.58
N GLN A 258 -22.61 -10.89 6.32
CA GLN A 258 -24.00 -10.59 6.66
C GLN A 258 -24.90 -11.27 5.62
N ARG A 259 -25.47 -12.43 5.98
CA ARG A 259 -26.57 -13.03 5.21
C ARG A 259 -27.70 -12.00 5.16
N LYS A 260 -28.15 -11.69 3.95
CA LYS A 260 -29.39 -10.93 3.73
C LYS A 260 -30.57 -11.87 3.92
#